data_AF-A0A6D1NYJ5-F1
#
_entry.id   AF-A0A6D1NYJ5-F1
#
_cell.length_a   1.000
_cell.length_b   1.000
_cell.length_c   1.000
_cell.angle_alpha   90.00
_cell.angle_beta   90.00
_cell.angle_gamma   90.00
#
_symmetry.space_group_name_H-M   'P 1'
#
loop_
_entity.id
_entity.type
_entity.pdbx_description
1 polymer ?
#
loop_
_entity_poly.entity_id
_entity_poly.type
_entity_poly.pdbx_seq_one_letter_code
_entity_poly.pdbx_strand_id
1 'polypeptide(L)'
;MGALPNRKYAVVTRSSFTSDNENVVIFPSIKDALTNLKKITDHVIVSGGGEIYKSLIDQVDTLHISTIDIEPEGDVYFLIPS
;
A
#
# COMPACT_ATOMS: atom_id res chain seq x y z
N MET A 1 2.05 13.45 9.03
CA MET A 1 1.66 12.05 9.32
C MET A 1 2.86 11.34 9.90
N GLY A 2 2.77 10.82 11.12
CA GLY A 2 3.88 10.11 11.77
C GLY A 2 3.82 8.60 11.50
N ALA A 3 4.95 7.92 11.69
CA ALA A 3 4.98 6.45 11.67
C ALA A 3 4.07 5.94 12.78
N LEU A 4 3.05 5.18 12.41
CA LEU A 4 2.16 4.56 13.36
C LEU A 4 2.91 3.44 14.11
N PRO A 5 2.78 3.35 15.44
CA PRO A 5 3.59 2.44 16.25
C PRO A 5 3.34 0.97 15.90
N ASN A 6 4.35 0.15 16.18
CA ASN A 6 4.34 -1.32 16.04
C ASN A 6 4.07 -1.82 14.62
N ARG A 7 4.50 -1.08 13.59
CA ARG A 7 4.33 -1.44 12.18
C ARG A 7 5.60 -1.23 11.40
N LYS A 8 5.86 -2.17 10.49
CA LYS A 8 6.80 -1.98 9.39
C LYS A 8 6.05 -1.45 8.17
N TYR A 9 6.69 -0.55 7.43
CA TYR A 9 6.17 0.06 6.21
C TYR A 9 6.95 -0.46 5.02
N ALA A 10 6.22 -0.94 4.02
CA ALA A 10 6.77 -1.24 2.72
C ALA A 10 6.45 -0.08 1.77
N VAL A 11 7.48 0.63 1.32
CA VAL A 11 7.33 1.73 0.35
C VAL A 11 7.75 1.22 -1.02
N VAL A 12 6.86 1.33 -2.01
CA VAL A 12 7.18 1.02 -3.40
C VAL A 12 7.46 2.32 -4.15
N THR A 13 8.65 2.46 -4.74
CA THR A 13 9.03 3.67 -5.46
C THR A 13 10.03 3.36 -6.58
N ARG A 14 9.92 4.10 -7.69
CA ARG A 14 10.91 4.08 -8.78
C ARG A 14 11.98 5.16 -8.66
N SER A 15 11.86 6.02 -7.64
CA SER A 15 12.80 7.12 -7.37
C SER A 15 13.97 6.65 -6.51
N SER A 16 14.99 7.50 -6.37
CA SER A 16 16.11 7.28 -5.45
C SER A 16 15.78 7.57 -3.98
N PHE A 17 14.50 7.48 -3.59
CA PHE A 17 14.07 7.73 -2.22
C PHE A 17 14.71 6.73 -1.24
N THR A 18 15.16 7.26 -0.10
CA THR A 18 15.72 6.49 1.01
C THR A 18 15.07 6.94 2.32
N SER A 19 15.16 6.10 3.36
CA SER A 19 14.62 6.38 4.68
C SER A 19 15.58 5.86 5.75
N ASP A 20 15.90 6.71 6.73
CA ASP A 20 16.73 6.34 7.89
C ASP A 20 15.92 5.64 8.99
N ASN A 21 14.60 5.54 8.83
CA ASN A 21 13.73 4.81 9.75
C ASN A 21 13.83 3.30 9.52
N GLU A 22 14.31 2.56 10.51
CA GLU A 22 14.46 1.09 10.48
C GLU A 22 13.15 0.32 10.23
N ASN A 23 12.01 0.96 10.50
CA ASN A 23 10.70 0.37 10.25
C ASN A 23 10.24 0.55 8.80
N VAL A 24 10.97 1.29 7.96
CA VAL A 24 10.64 1.51 6.55
C VAL A 24 11.55 0.67 5.68
N VAL A 25 10.96 -0.18 4.84
CA VAL A 25 11.65 -0.98 3.84
C VAL A 25 11.20 -0.52 2.46
N ILE A 26 12.16 -0.22 1.59
CA ILE A 26 11.89 0.37 0.27
C ILE A 26 12.09 -0.70 -0.81
N PHE A 27 11.16 -0.76 -1.75
CA PHE A 27 11.15 -1.70 -2.85
C PHE A 27 11.01 -0.97 -4.20
N PRO A 28 11.69 -1.43 -5.26
CA PRO A 28 11.60 -0.81 -6.57
C PRO A 28 10.31 -1.17 -7.33
N SER A 29 9.61 -2.23 -6.91
CA SER A 29 8.37 -2.69 -7.52
C SER A 29 7.45 -3.41 -6.52
N ILE A 30 6.15 -3.49 -6.85
CA ILE A 30 5.16 -4.25 -6.09
C ILE A 30 5.54 -5.73 -6.04
N LYS A 31 6.03 -6.29 -7.15
CA LYS A 31 6.46 -7.69 -7.23
C LYS A 31 7.60 -7.98 -6.25
N ASP A 32 8.59 -7.10 -6.17
CA ASP A 32 9.72 -7.25 -5.25
C ASP A 32 9.27 -7.12 -3.80
N ALA A 33 8.36 -6.17 -3.52
CA ALA A 33 7.75 -6.02 -2.21
C ALA A 33 7.04 -7.32 -1.77
N LEU A 34 6.09 -7.81 -2.57
CA LEU A 34 5.33 -9.02 -2.23
C LEU A 34 6.23 -10.27 -2.09
N THR A 35 7.24 -10.41 -2.95
CA THR A 35 8.18 -11.55 -2.88
C THR A 35 8.99 -11.55 -1.57
N ASN A 36 9.41 -10.38 -1.10
CA ASN A 36 10.19 -10.27 0.14
C ASN A 36 9.30 -10.29 1.39
N LEU A 37 8.14 -9.64 1.34
CA LEU A 37 7.20 -9.58 2.47
C LEU A 37 6.65 -10.96 2.85
N LYS A 38 6.43 -11.85 1.87
CA LYS A 38 6.07 -13.26 2.12
C LYS A 38 7.06 -14.03 2.99
N LYS A 39 8.31 -13.55 3.14
CA LYS A 39 9.33 -14.17 4.01
C LYS A 39 9.30 -13.60 5.44
N ILE A 40 8.55 -12.52 5.65
CA ILE A 40 8.54 -11.74 6.90
C ILE A 40 7.18 -11.87 7.60
N THR A 41 6.09 -11.94 6.84
CA THR A 41 4.74 -11.99 7.38
C THR A 41 3.78 -12.68 6.41
N ASP A 42 2.73 -13.28 6.98
CA ASP A 42 1.61 -13.87 6.23
C ASP A 42 0.51 -12.85 5.93
N HIS A 43 0.56 -11.65 6.51
CA HIS A 43 -0.50 -10.65 6.38
C HIS A 43 0.06 -9.28 6.00
N VAL A 44 -0.40 -8.77 4.86
CA VAL A 44 -0.02 -7.45 4.33
C VAL A 44 -1.27 -6.59 4.19
N ILE A 45 -1.22 -5.37 4.71
CA ILE A 45 -2.26 -4.36 4.52
C ILE A 45 -1.79 -3.38 3.43
N VAL A 46 -2.55 -3.31 2.33
CA VAL A 46 -2.33 -2.33 1.27
C VAL A 46 -2.93 -1.00 1.69
N SER A 47 -2.08 0.00 1.97
CA SER A 47 -2.50 1.31 2.48
C SER A 47 -2.52 2.43 1.42
N GLY A 48 -2.62 2.06 0.14
CA GLY A 48 -2.70 2.99 -0.99
C GLY A 48 -1.33 3.44 -1.52
N GLY A 49 -1.25 4.47 -2.39
CA GLY A 49 -2.37 5.25 -2.96
C GLY A 49 -3.05 4.60 -4.17
N GLY A 50 -3.73 5.40 -5.00
CA GLY A 50 -4.56 4.92 -6.12
C GLY A 50 -3.87 3.98 -7.10
N GLU A 51 -2.60 4.22 -7.47
CA GLU A 51 -1.84 3.32 -8.34
C GLU A 51 -1.58 1.95 -7.68
N ILE A 52 -1.29 1.94 -6.38
CA ILE A 52 -1.07 0.71 -5.61
C ILE A 52 -2.38 -0.06 -5.48
N TYR A 53 -3.50 0.62 -5.17
CA TYR A 53 -4.82 0.01 -5.14
C TYR A 53 -5.17 -0.60 -6.49
N LYS A 54 -5.07 0.17 -7.58
CA LYS A 54 -5.33 -0.31 -8.94
C LYS A 54 -4.51 -1.54 -9.30
N SER A 55 -3.25 -1.60 -8.87
CA SER A 55 -2.36 -2.72 -9.22
C SER A 55 -2.63 -4.00 -8.42
N LEU A 56 -3.27 -3.87 -7.26
CA LEU A 56 -3.44 -4.98 -6.31
C LEU A 56 -4.89 -5.38 -6.08
N ILE A 57 -5.87 -4.62 -6.58
CA ILE A 57 -7.29 -4.82 -6.28
C ILE A 57 -7.79 -6.23 -6.62
N ASP A 58 -7.27 -6.86 -7.67
CA ASP A 58 -7.64 -8.22 -8.08
C ASP A 58 -6.87 -9.32 -7.34
N GLN A 59 -5.94 -8.94 -6.46
CA GLN A 59 -5.05 -9.86 -5.73
C GLN A 59 -5.30 -9.84 -4.21
N VAL A 60 -6.21 -9.00 -3.71
CA VAL A 60 -6.48 -8.92 -2.26
C VAL A 60 -7.52 -9.96 -1.84
N ASP A 61 -7.31 -10.54 -0.65
CA ASP A 61 -8.26 -11.47 -0.05
C ASP A 61 -9.43 -10.76 0.64
N THR A 62 -9.23 -9.53 1.10
CA THR A 62 -10.21 -8.78 1.89
C THR A 62 -10.11 -7.29 1.64
N LEU A 63 -11.27 -6.63 1.54
CA LEU A 63 -11.41 -5.18 1.41
C LEU A 63 -12.05 -4.58 2.66
N HIS A 64 -11.27 -3.78 3.39
CA HIS A 64 -11.77 -2.96 4.50
C HIS A 64 -12.19 -1.58 3.98
N ILE A 65 -13.47 -1.46 3.58
CA ILE A 65 -14.01 -0.24 2.95
C ILE A 65 -14.73 0.62 4.00
N SER A 66 -14.37 1.89 4.07
CA SER A 66 -15.15 2.92 4.77
C SER A 66 -15.90 3.76 3.75
N THR A 67 -17.23 3.77 3.83
CA THR A 67 -18.08 4.62 2.98
C THR A 67 -18.33 5.93 3.69
N ILE A 68 -17.97 7.05 3.06
CA ILE A 68 -18.24 8.39 3.55
C ILE A 68 -19.34 9.00 2.69
N ASP A 69 -20.40 9.48 3.32
CA ASP A 69 -21.57 10.05 2.64
C ASP A 69 -21.34 11.51 2.22
N ILE A 70 -20.39 11.71 1.31
CA ILE A 70 -20.07 12.99 0.67
C ILE A 70 -19.67 12.74 -0.79
N GLU A 71 -19.79 13.78 -1.63
CA GLU A 71 -19.31 13.77 -3.01
C GLU A 71 -18.11 14.73 -3.16
N PRO A 72 -16.86 14.27 -2.94
CA PRO A 72 -15.69 15.13 -3.01
C PRO A 72 -15.16 15.24 -4.45
N GLU A 73 -14.57 16.39 -4.79
CA GLU A 73 -13.77 16.53 -6.01
C GLU A 73 -12.40 15.84 -5.84
N GLY A 74 -11.94 15.13 -6.87
CA GLY A 74 -10.64 14.45 -6.85
C GLY A 74 -10.17 14.01 -8.23
N ASP A 75 -8.87 13.75 -8.33
CA ASP A 75 -8.17 13.25 -9.53
C ASP A 75 -7.79 11.76 -9.42
N VAL A 76 -7.94 11.18 -8.23
CA VAL A 76 -7.69 9.76 -7.94
C VAL A 76 -8.95 9.11 -7.40
N TYR A 77 -9.37 8.01 -8.02
CA TYR A 77 -10.58 7.27 -7.68
C TYR A 77 -10.23 5.84 -7.25
N PHE A 78 -10.95 5.32 -6.26
CA PHE A 78 -10.87 3.91 -5.88
C PHE A 78 -11.61 3.07 -6.94
N LEU A 79 -10.97 2.00 -7.43
CA LEU A 79 -11.59 1.10 -8.39
C LEU A 79 -12.48 0.09 -7.66
N ILE A 80 -13.69 -0.10 -8.17
CA ILE A 80 -14.58 -1.18 -7.73
C ILE A 80 -14.24 -2.40 -8.59
N PRO A 81 -13.72 -3.50 -8.01
CA PRO A 81 -13.48 -4.73 -8.76
C PRO A 81 -14.81 -5.28 -9.30
N SER A 82 -14.78 -5.78 -10.53
CA SER A 82 -15.93 -6.34 -11.26
C SER A 82 -16.28 -7.76 -10.83
#